data_AF-A0AAD6STN6-F1
#
_entry.id   AF-A0AAD6STN6-F1
#
_cell.length_a   1.000
_cell.length_b   1.000
_cell.length_c   1.000
_cell.angle_alpha   90.00
_cell.angle_beta   90.00
_cell.angle_gamma   90.00
#
_symmetry.space_group_name_H-M   'P 1'
#
loop_
_entity.id
_entity.type
_entity.pdbx_description
1 polymer ?
#
loop_
_entity_poly.entity_id
_entity_poly.type
_entity_poly.pdbx_seq_one_letter_code
_entity_poly.pdbx_strand_id
1 'polypeptide(L)'
;MFRTRSQLPPGSSAARPIIVNDYALCTDSTSDYDLLVRGSLAAGHETVWINPNPREIPPTSVSSTSFKFTPKPPENSTKRSLPRLKEWNADVDFGDEVFNLNDLEEFQSTNLNFLFLGNTAKRSYSEVSLGEPPTKRRKLDVASLRNAIPQPHVFPSNSTQKQSSFTPYSRTKPIPIPPHALPLPEPLPYTRRSWVIPVRGTLPWWHATSAVVLLDPNALPEPPDPNTHEEIVWTTGALASFWSFLRLIRDKNTGGSLGLSFNVAHHVSSSNNSQPSYTELSGMGAQPQPFYTQDTGGASSVVSSVRQLAATPLTFLDHIKVYHDAVNSMQVRNLLDAWAFEAGGDKIRLIKTSRLVLLDERSKGIIVL
;
A
#
# COMPACT_ATOMS: atom_id res chain seq x y z
N MET A 1 53.77 -21.05 -44.22
CA MET A 1 52.57 -21.92 -44.16
C MET A 1 51.41 -21.13 -43.59
N PHE A 2 50.21 -21.34 -44.14
CA PHE A 2 49.15 -20.37 -44.38
C PHE A 2 48.44 -19.80 -43.13
N ARG A 3 48.24 -18.47 -43.12
CA ARG A 3 47.24 -17.76 -42.30
C ARG A 3 45.90 -17.75 -43.05
N THR A 4 44.89 -18.43 -42.51
CA THR A 4 43.51 -18.36 -42.99
C THR A 4 42.78 -17.17 -42.37
N ARG A 5 42.42 -16.19 -43.21
CA ARG A 5 41.45 -15.12 -42.91
C ARG A 5 40.05 -15.72 -42.97
N SER A 6 39.30 -15.69 -41.87
CA SER A 6 37.86 -15.92 -41.89
C SER A 6 37.14 -14.68 -42.43
N GLN A 7 36.39 -14.87 -43.52
CA GLN A 7 35.47 -13.88 -44.06
C GLN A 7 34.15 -13.93 -43.25
N LEU A 8 33.69 -12.77 -42.78
CA LEU A 8 32.33 -12.58 -42.27
C LEU A 8 31.39 -12.32 -43.47
N PRO A 9 30.16 -12.85 -43.47
CA PRO A 9 29.20 -12.61 -44.54
C PRO A 9 28.62 -11.18 -44.48
N PRO A 10 28.29 -10.57 -45.62
CA PRO A 10 27.71 -9.24 -45.69
C PRO A 10 26.27 -9.26 -45.19
N GLY A 11 25.95 -8.30 -44.32
CA GLY A 11 24.61 -8.09 -43.78
C GLY A 11 23.62 -7.66 -44.86
N SER A 12 22.45 -8.28 -44.84
CA SER A 12 21.24 -7.77 -45.47
C SER A 12 20.17 -7.70 -44.38
N SER A 13 20.11 -6.55 -43.70
CA SER A 13 18.97 -6.20 -42.87
C SER A 13 18.16 -5.17 -43.65
N ALA A 14 17.14 -5.67 -44.33
CA ALA A 14 16.10 -4.83 -44.90
C ALA A 14 15.41 -4.08 -43.75
N ALA A 15 15.66 -2.77 -43.66
CA ALA A 15 14.95 -1.88 -42.78
C ALA A 15 13.45 -1.95 -43.12
N ARG A 16 12.66 -2.53 -42.21
CA ARG A 16 11.20 -2.40 -42.27
C ARG A 16 10.86 -0.95 -41.90
N PRO A 17 9.99 -0.26 -42.65
CA PRO A 17 9.53 1.06 -42.29
C PRO A 17 8.83 1.00 -40.93
N ILE A 18 9.31 1.80 -39.99
CA ILE A 18 8.62 2.08 -38.74
C ILE A 18 7.41 2.93 -39.13
N ILE A 19 6.21 2.37 -39.02
CA ILE A 19 4.97 3.14 -39.05
C ILE A 19 4.92 3.91 -37.74
N VAL A 20 5.39 5.15 -37.77
CA VAL A 20 5.12 6.13 -36.73
C VAL A 20 3.67 6.54 -36.94
N ASN A 21 2.77 6.09 -36.06
CA ASN A 21 1.45 6.71 -35.96
C ASN A 21 1.65 8.07 -35.28
N ASP A 22 2.02 9.06 -36.09
CA ASP A 22 1.90 10.46 -35.73
C ASP A 22 0.41 10.74 -35.56
N TYR A 23 -0.03 10.92 -34.31
CA TYR A 23 -1.27 11.60 -34.04
C TYR A 23 -1.05 13.07 -34.40
N ALA A 24 -1.27 13.39 -35.68
CA ALA A 24 -1.32 14.74 -36.17
C ALA A 24 -2.46 15.48 -35.47
N LEU A 25 -2.10 16.58 -34.82
CA LEU A 25 -3.02 17.65 -34.50
C LEU A 25 -3.54 18.19 -35.84
N CYS A 26 -4.86 18.07 -36.07
CA CYS A 26 -5.52 18.83 -37.12
C CYS A 26 -5.27 20.31 -36.86
N THR A 27 -4.48 20.93 -37.73
CA THR A 27 -4.49 22.38 -37.92
C THR A 27 -4.96 22.61 -39.35
N ASP A 28 -6.07 23.32 -39.47
CA ASP A 28 -6.65 23.72 -40.75
C ASP A 28 -5.63 24.60 -41.50
N SER A 29 -5.21 24.16 -42.68
CA SER A 29 -4.39 24.94 -43.59
C SER A 29 -5.29 25.66 -44.60
N THR A 30 -5.48 26.95 -44.39
CA THR A 30 -5.70 27.90 -45.48
C THR A 30 -4.36 28.39 -46.02
N SER A 31 -4.21 28.22 -47.33
CA SER A 31 -3.35 28.92 -48.31
C SER A 31 -1.83 28.89 -48.17
N ASP A 32 -1.24 28.34 -49.24
CA ASP A 32 0.15 28.44 -49.72
C ASP A 32 0.71 29.87 -49.85
N TYR A 33 2.05 29.90 -50.00
CA TYR A 33 2.99 31.00 -50.33
C TYR A 33 3.65 31.73 -49.14
N ASP A 34 4.75 31.17 -48.63
CA ASP A 34 6.12 31.71 -48.86
C ASP A 34 7.15 30.95 -48.01
N LEU A 35 7.97 30.16 -48.69
CA LEU A 35 9.19 29.57 -48.16
C LEU A 35 10.35 30.52 -48.40
N LEU A 36 11.27 30.54 -47.43
CA LEU A 36 12.63 31.09 -47.44
C LEU A 36 12.73 32.59 -47.20
N VAL A 37 13.13 32.97 -45.98
CA VAL A 37 14.27 33.88 -45.70
C VAL A 37 14.56 33.92 -44.19
N ARG A 38 15.82 33.64 -43.85
CA ARG A 38 16.60 34.04 -42.65
C ARG A 38 16.36 33.36 -41.29
N GLY A 39 17.47 32.81 -40.79
CA GLY A 39 17.67 32.51 -39.38
C GLY A 39 18.10 33.71 -38.53
N SER A 40 18.45 33.37 -37.29
CA SER A 40 18.94 34.19 -36.18
C SER A 40 17.88 34.74 -35.21
N LEU A 41 18.08 34.34 -33.95
CA LEU A 41 17.65 34.98 -32.70
C LEU A 41 16.14 35.06 -32.41
N ALA A 42 15.69 34.24 -31.46
CA ALA A 42 14.49 34.53 -30.67
C ALA A 42 14.79 34.28 -29.19
N ALA A 43 15.41 35.29 -28.58
CA ALA A 43 15.14 35.62 -27.18
C ALA A 43 13.74 36.23 -27.11
N GLY A 44 12.94 35.83 -26.11
CA GLY A 44 11.68 36.50 -25.76
C GLY A 44 10.47 36.10 -26.59
N HIS A 45 9.96 34.88 -26.39
CA HIS A 45 8.53 34.65 -26.56
C HIS A 45 7.90 34.63 -25.17
N GLU A 46 7.09 35.66 -24.88
CA GLU A 46 6.10 35.59 -23.80
C GLU A 46 5.17 34.41 -24.09
N THR A 47 5.27 33.37 -23.27
CA THR A 47 4.31 32.28 -23.24
C THR A 47 3.02 32.80 -22.60
N VAL A 48 2.12 33.31 -23.44
CA VAL A 48 0.72 33.55 -23.04
C VAL A 48 0.08 32.19 -22.82
N TRP A 49 -0.25 31.88 -21.57
CA TRP A 49 -1.03 30.70 -21.21
C TRP A 49 -2.45 30.87 -21.76
N ILE A 50 -2.76 30.17 -22.85
CA ILE A 50 -4.13 30.07 -23.35
C ILE A 50 -4.84 29.02 -22.49
N ASN A 51 -5.83 29.46 -21.71
CA ASN A 51 -6.71 28.54 -20.99
C ASN A 51 -7.45 27.66 -22.01
N PRO A 52 -7.37 26.32 -21.92
CA PRO A 52 -8.17 25.47 -22.78
C PRO A 52 -9.65 25.72 -22.47
N ASN A 53 -10.39 26.22 -23.46
CA ASN A 53 -11.83 26.36 -23.34
C ASN A 53 -12.44 25.00 -22.94
N PRO A 54 -13.31 24.95 -21.92
CA PRO A 54 -13.94 23.71 -21.50
C PRO A 54 -14.74 23.15 -22.68
N ARG A 55 -14.28 22.03 -23.23
CA ARG A 55 -15.06 21.26 -24.20
C ARG A 55 -16.12 20.50 -23.43
N GLU A 56 -17.37 20.80 -23.72
CA GLU A 56 -18.51 19.98 -23.31
C GLU A 56 -18.36 18.59 -23.93
N ILE A 57 -18.02 17.60 -23.11
CA ILE A 57 -17.97 16.21 -23.53
C ILE A 57 -19.42 15.70 -23.51
N PRO A 58 -19.99 15.25 -24.65
CA PRO A 58 -21.32 14.68 -24.65
C PRO A 58 -21.34 13.42 -23.77
N PRO A 59 -22.41 13.19 -22.98
CA PRO A 59 -22.48 12.09 -22.04
C PRO A 59 -22.43 10.75 -22.79
N THR A 60 -21.29 10.07 -22.70
CA THR A 60 -21.15 8.69 -23.16
C THR A 60 -21.94 7.79 -22.23
N SER A 61 -22.90 7.04 -22.80
CA SER A 61 -23.76 6.12 -22.08
C SER A 61 -22.94 5.06 -21.33
N VAL A 62 -22.84 5.21 -20.01
CA VAL A 62 -22.26 4.19 -19.13
C VAL A 62 -23.28 3.06 -19.03
N SER A 63 -23.00 1.94 -19.69
CA SER A 63 -23.73 0.69 -19.50
C SER A 63 -23.54 0.21 -18.07
N SER A 64 -24.51 0.48 -17.19
CA SER A 64 -24.53 0.00 -15.82
C SER A 64 -24.86 -1.49 -15.78
N THR A 65 -23.87 -2.36 -15.72
CA THR A 65 -24.07 -3.74 -15.28
C THR A 65 -24.03 -3.78 -13.75
N SER A 66 -25.12 -3.32 -13.12
CA SER A 66 -25.32 -3.50 -11.68
C SER A 66 -25.81 -4.93 -11.41
N PHE A 67 -24.98 -5.77 -10.81
CA PHE A 67 -25.42 -7.06 -10.29
C PHE A 67 -26.04 -6.85 -8.90
N LYS A 68 -27.36 -7.06 -8.79
CA LYS A 68 -28.11 -6.96 -7.53
C LYS A 68 -28.28 -8.37 -6.95
N PHE A 69 -27.34 -8.80 -6.12
CA PHE A 69 -27.46 -10.05 -5.37
C PHE A 69 -27.96 -9.76 -3.96
N THR A 70 -29.27 -9.88 -3.75
CA THR A 70 -29.89 -9.84 -2.41
C THR A 70 -30.67 -11.13 -2.20
N PRO A 71 -30.08 -12.18 -1.62
CA PRO A 71 -30.88 -13.26 -1.05
C PRO A 71 -31.73 -12.65 0.09
N LYS A 72 -33.03 -12.96 0.09
CA LYS A 72 -33.94 -12.56 1.16
C LYS A 72 -33.41 -13.14 2.49
N PRO A 73 -33.20 -12.33 3.53
CA PRO A 73 -32.79 -12.84 4.83
C PRO A 73 -33.83 -13.84 5.36
N PRO A 74 -33.41 -14.87 6.11
CA PRO A 74 -34.30 -15.88 6.64
C PRO A 74 -35.39 -15.23 7.51
N GLU A 75 -36.65 -15.53 7.20
CA GLU A 75 -37.80 -15.04 7.95
C GLU A 75 -37.85 -15.75 9.32
N ASN A 76 -37.48 -15.05 10.40
CA ASN A 76 -37.70 -15.53 11.75
C ASN A 76 -39.21 -15.49 12.05
N SER A 77 -39.87 -16.65 12.02
CA SER A 77 -41.32 -16.80 12.20
C SER A 77 -41.80 -16.77 13.66
N THR A 78 -40.99 -16.31 14.61
CA THR A 78 -41.40 -16.17 16.01
C THR A 78 -42.07 -14.83 16.23
N LYS A 79 -43.38 -14.76 15.95
CA LYS A 79 -44.27 -13.71 16.45
C LYS A 79 -44.43 -13.83 17.97
N ARG A 80 -43.36 -13.57 18.74
CA ARG A 80 -43.52 -13.22 20.15
C ARG A 80 -43.87 -11.74 20.17
N SER A 81 -45.09 -11.42 20.55
CA SER A 81 -45.46 -10.04 20.87
C SER A 81 -44.50 -9.57 21.95
N LEU A 82 -43.57 -8.68 21.58
CA LEU A 82 -42.68 -8.06 22.55
C LEU A 82 -43.57 -7.34 23.57
N PRO A 83 -43.45 -7.67 24.88
CA PRO A 83 -44.16 -6.92 25.89
C PRO A 83 -43.76 -5.45 25.77
N ARG A 84 -44.78 -4.58 25.74
CA ARG A 84 -44.58 -3.14 25.58
C ARG A 84 -43.80 -2.66 26.79
N LEU A 85 -42.54 -2.27 26.59
CA LEU A 85 -41.69 -1.78 27.68
C LEU A 85 -42.39 -0.61 28.36
N LYS A 86 -42.55 -0.69 29.69
CA LYS A 86 -42.98 0.44 30.50
C LYS A 86 -41.88 1.50 30.52
N GLU A 87 -42.29 2.75 30.67
CA GLU A 87 -41.36 3.88 30.78
C GLU A 87 -40.56 3.81 32.09
N TRP A 88 -39.33 4.32 32.05
CA TRP A 88 -38.49 4.38 33.25
C TRP A 88 -39.18 5.22 34.33
N ASN A 89 -39.31 4.65 35.54
CA ASN A 89 -40.05 5.18 36.69
C ASN A 89 -41.58 5.01 36.67
N ALA A 90 -42.14 4.19 35.78
CA ALA A 90 -43.51 3.73 35.97
C ALA A 90 -43.61 2.94 37.29
N ASP A 91 -44.70 3.14 38.04
CA ASP A 91 -44.95 2.39 39.27
C ASP A 91 -44.94 0.89 38.96
N VAL A 92 -44.22 0.13 39.78
CA VAL A 92 -44.07 -1.31 39.60
C VAL A 92 -45.40 -1.96 39.95
N ASP A 93 -46.04 -2.58 38.95
CA ASP A 93 -47.25 -3.37 39.18
C ASP A 93 -46.86 -4.59 40.03
N PHE A 94 -47.20 -4.56 41.32
CA PHE A 94 -46.86 -5.59 42.31
C PHE A 94 -47.43 -7.00 42.02
N GLY A 95 -48.14 -7.18 40.90
CA GLY A 95 -48.76 -8.45 40.51
C GLY A 95 -47.81 -9.41 39.78
N ASP A 96 -46.97 -8.90 38.86
CA ASP A 96 -46.29 -9.76 37.88
C ASP A 96 -44.77 -9.54 37.75
N GLU A 97 -44.23 -8.45 38.30
CA GLU A 97 -42.81 -8.06 38.10
C GLU A 97 -41.95 -8.10 39.37
N VAL A 98 -42.54 -8.40 40.53
CA VAL A 98 -41.81 -8.51 41.80
C VAL A 98 -41.54 -9.98 42.10
N PHE A 99 -40.42 -10.49 41.61
CA PHE A 99 -39.95 -11.82 41.98
C PHE A 99 -39.50 -11.79 43.45
N ASN A 100 -40.11 -12.63 44.28
CA ASN A 100 -39.63 -12.83 45.64
C ASN A 100 -38.27 -13.52 45.58
N LEU A 101 -37.29 -13.08 46.40
CA LEU A 101 -35.95 -13.65 46.41
C LEU A 101 -35.93 -15.16 46.69
N ASN A 102 -36.96 -15.67 47.36
CA ASN A 102 -37.12 -17.08 47.66
C ASN A 102 -37.78 -17.89 46.52
N ASP A 103 -38.43 -17.22 45.57
CA ASP A 103 -39.08 -17.84 44.39
C ASP A 103 -38.15 -17.85 43.16
N LEU A 104 -37.03 -17.13 43.23
CA LEU A 104 -35.96 -17.26 42.26
C LEU A 104 -35.31 -18.63 42.46
N GLU A 105 -35.39 -19.51 41.46
CA GLU A 105 -34.58 -20.73 41.43
C GLU A 105 -33.13 -20.34 41.73
N GLU A 106 -32.54 -20.97 42.76
CA GLU A 106 -31.15 -20.77 43.11
C GLU A 106 -30.33 -20.92 41.83
N PHE A 107 -29.57 -19.88 41.51
CA PHE A 107 -28.86 -19.77 40.25
C PHE A 107 -28.06 -21.07 40.07
N GLN A 108 -28.53 -21.96 39.18
CA GLN A 108 -27.75 -23.11 38.79
C GLN A 108 -26.58 -22.53 38.03
N SER A 109 -25.50 -22.24 38.75
CA SER A 109 -24.27 -21.74 38.19
C SER A 109 -23.91 -22.70 37.07
N THR A 110 -24.11 -22.26 35.82
CA THR A 110 -23.67 -23.01 34.64
C THR A 110 -22.22 -23.29 34.90
N ASN A 111 -21.92 -24.56 35.17
CA ASN A 111 -20.69 -25.02 35.77
C ASN A 111 -19.48 -24.37 35.06
N LEU A 112 -19.00 -23.23 35.58
CA LEU A 112 -17.95 -22.44 34.94
C LEU A 112 -16.62 -23.19 34.93
N ASN A 113 -16.56 -24.43 35.46
CA ASN A 113 -15.44 -25.31 35.25
C ASN A 113 -15.15 -25.53 33.78
N PHE A 114 -16.04 -25.35 32.79
CA PHE A 114 -15.61 -25.41 31.38
C PHE A 114 -14.69 -24.25 30.96
N LEU A 115 -14.72 -23.10 31.65
CA LEU A 115 -13.75 -22.02 31.46
C LEU A 115 -12.41 -22.33 32.16
N PHE A 116 -12.43 -23.18 33.19
CA PHE A 116 -11.24 -23.61 33.94
C PHE A 116 -10.72 -25.02 33.55
N LEU A 117 -11.50 -25.81 32.81
CA LEU A 117 -11.16 -27.05 32.13
C LEU A 117 -10.60 -26.71 30.74
N GLY A 118 -9.73 -25.69 30.71
CA GLY A 118 -8.73 -25.63 29.68
C GLY A 118 -7.94 -26.93 29.74
N ASN A 119 -8.19 -27.81 28.78
CA ASN A 119 -7.38 -28.97 28.40
C ASN A 119 -6.36 -29.40 29.47
N THR A 120 -6.84 -30.07 30.52
CA THR A 120 -6.00 -30.96 31.33
C THR A 120 -5.79 -32.28 30.58
N ALA A 121 -5.51 -32.21 29.26
CA ALA A 121 -4.64 -33.21 28.68
C ALA A 121 -3.34 -33.09 29.47
N LYS A 122 -2.98 -34.15 30.20
CA LYS A 122 -1.73 -34.29 30.96
C LYS A 122 -0.53 -33.93 30.06
N ARG A 123 -0.24 -32.64 29.98
CA ARG A 123 1.02 -32.13 29.45
C ARG A 123 2.01 -32.46 30.56
N SER A 124 2.95 -33.33 30.26
CA SER A 124 4.10 -33.59 31.12
C SER A 124 4.59 -32.26 31.67
N TYR A 125 4.75 -32.19 32.99
CA TYR A 125 5.33 -31.07 33.71
C TYR A 125 6.74 -30.85 33.17
N SER A 126 6.83 -30.05 32.10
CA SER A 126 8.06 -29.48 31.62
C SER A 126 8.30 -28.30 32.53
N GLU A 127 9.35 -28.44 33.32
CA GLU A 127 10.03 -27.40 34.08
C GLU A 127 9.70 -26.00 33.54
N VAL A 128 8.86 -25.29 34.29
CA VAL A 128 8.46 -23.91 34.00
C VAL A 128 9.72 -23.07 34.10
N SER A 129 10.38 -22.85 32.96
CA SER A 129 11.44 -21.86 32.82
C SER A 129 10.90 -20.55 33.39
N LEU A 130 11.55 -20.02 34.42
CA LEU A 130 11.20 -18.77 35.10
C LEU A 130 11.05 -17.68 34.04
N GLY A 131 9.79 -17.38 33.71
CA GLY A 131 9.40 -16.65 32.52
C GLY A 131 10.09 -15.30 32.42
N GLU A 132 10.69 -15.06 31.26
CA GLU A 132 11.24 -13.76 30.89
C GLU A 132 10.14 -12.69 31.05
N PRO A 133 10.44 -11.55 31.72
CA PRO A 133 9.43 -10.53 31.97
C PRO A 133 8.81 -10.05 30.65
N PRO A 134 7.51 -9.74 30.63
CA PRO A 134 6.83 -9.34 29.40
C PRO A 134 7.54 -8.15 28.75
N THR A 135 7.96 -8.32 27.50
CA THR A 135 8.63 -7.27 26.74
C THR A 135 7.71 -6.07 26.59
N LYS A 136 8.23 -4.88 26.93
CA LYS A 136 7.46 -3.63 26.83
C LYS A 136 7.08 -3.41 25.36
N ARG A 137 5.78 -3.17 25.11
CA ARG A 137 5.29 -2.85 23.76
C ARG A 137 6.01 -1.60 23.22
N ARG A 138 6.49 -1.68 21.98
CA ARG A 138 7.15 -0.57 21.27
C ARG A 138 6.16 0.59 21.09
N LYS A 139 6.61 1.82 21.31
CA LYS A 139 5.80 3.03 21.05
C LYS A 139 5.90 3.39 19.58
N LEU A 140 4.82 3.16 18.84
CA LEU A 140 4.74 3.48 17.42
C LEU A 140 4.39 4.96 17.21
N ASP A 141 4.97 5.58 16.19
CA ASP A 141 4.62 6.92 15.75
C ASP A 141 3.37 6.88 14.87
N VAL A 142 2.28 7.44 15.39
CA VAL A 142 0.98 7.55 14.69
C VAL A 142 0.83 8.93 14.04
N ALA A 143 1.74 9.87 14.29
CA ALA A 143 1.65 11.22 13.75
C ALA A 143 1.87 11.26 12.23
N SER A 144 1.56 12.40 11.61
CA SER A 144 1.85 12.60 10.19
C SER A 144 3.36 12.63 9.96
N LEU A 145 3.85 11.78 9.05
CA LEU A 145 5.26 11.70 8.68
C LEU A 145 5.68 12.79 7.68
N ARG A 146 4.79 13.75 7.38
CA ARG A 146 5.06 14.83 6.41
C ARG A 146 6.31 15.62 6.74
N ASN A 147 6.62 15.79 8.02
CA ASN A 147 7.80 16.52 8.47
C ASN A 147 9.01 15.62 8.81
N ALA A 148 8.83 14.29 8.76
CA ALA A 148 9.92 13.33 9.00
C ALA A 148 10.95 13.35 7.86
N ILE A 149 10.51 13.70 6.65
CA ILE A 149 11.34 13.78 5.45
C ILE A 149 11.41 15.24 4.97
N PRO A 150 12.62 15.79 4.68
CA PRO A 150 12.76 17.13 4.14
C PRO A 150 12.05 17.32 2.79
N GLN A 151 11.36 18.45 2.64
CA GLN A 151 10.75 18.85 1.37
C GLN A 151 11.83 19.24 0.32
N PRO A 152 11.52 19.12 -0.99
CA PRO A 152 10.28 18.61 -1.57
C PRO A 152 10.15 17.08 -1.48
N HIS A 153 8.91 16.57 -1.46
CA HIS A 153 8.63 15.13 -1.40
C HIS A 153 8.58 14.46 -2.76
N VAL A 154 8.57 15.24 -3.85
CA VAL A 154 8.56 14.73 -5.22
C VAL A 154 9.72 15.32 -5.98
N PHE A 155 10.50 14.44 -6.60
CA PHE A 155 11.61 14.77 -7.47
C PHE A 155 11.41 14.06 -8.81
N PRO A 156 11.13 14.79 -9.90
CA PRO A 156 10.95 14.16 -11.21
C PRO A 156 12.25 13.53 -11.70
N SER A 157 12.12 12.59 -12.63
CA SER A 157 13.25 11.90 -13.23
C SER A 157 14.04 12.82 -14.16
N ASN A 158 15.37 12.76 -14.08
CA ASN A 158 16.23 13.55 -14.97
C ASN A 158 16.19 12.95 -16.38
N SER A 159 16.21 13.77 -17.43
CA SER A 159 16.11 13.27 -18.82
C SER A 159 17.31 12.43 -19.28
N THR A 160 18.45 12.49 -18.57
CA THR A 160 19.69 11.86 -18.99
C THR A 160 19.66 10.33 -18.83
N GLN A 161 19.59 9.62 -19.96
CA GLN A 161 19.74 8.17 -19.98
C GLN A 161 21.22 7.79 -19.93
N LYS A 162 21.67 7.37 -18.75
CA LYS A 162 22.96 6.68 -18.60
C LYS A 162 22.65 5.26 -18.16
N GLN A 163 23.20 4.28 -18.87
CA GLN A 163 23.13 2.89 -18.42
C GLN A 163 23.94 2.75 -17.13
N SER A 164 23.32 2.14 -16.13
CA SER A 164 23.96 1.83 -14.87
C SER A 164 25.00 0.74 -15.07
N SER A 165 26.20 0.92 -14.53
CA SER A 165 27.26 -0.10 -14.52
C SER A 165 27.14 -1.09 -13.36
N PHE A 166 26.06 -1.01 -12.57
CA PHE A 166 25.90 -1.85 -11.38
C PHE A 166 25.51 -3.27 -11.76
N THR A 167 26.00 -4.22 -10.97
CA THR A 167 25.56 -5.61 -11.06
C THR A 167 24.06 -5.70 -10.76
N PRO A 168 23.27 -6.39 -11.59
CA PRO A 168 21.86 -6.65 -11.31
C PRO A 168 21.68 -7.41 -9.99
N TYR A 169 20.64 -7.06 -9.22
CA TYR A 169 20.27 -7.80 -8.01
C TYR A 169 19.88 -9.24 -8.34
N SER A 170 20.43 -10.21 -7.59
CA SER A 170 20.22 -11.65 -7.82
C SER A 170 20.04 -12.46 -6.53
N ARG A 171 19.91 -11.81 -5.36
CA ARG A 171 19.91 -12.50 -4.06
C ARG A 171 18.59 -13.19 -3.72
N THR A 172 17.46 -12.64 -4.16
CA THR A 172 16.12 -13.23 -3.95
C THR A 172 15.54 -13.69 -5.27
N LYS A 173 14.88 -14.86 -5.27
CA LYS A 173 14.08 -15.31 -6.41
C LYS A 173 12.84 -14.40 -6.56
N PRO A 174 12.60 -13.80 -7.75
CA PRO A 174 11.41 -13.00 -8.00
C PRO A 174 10.13 -13.81 -7.81
N ILE A 175 9.14 -13.19 -7.17
CA ILE A 175 7.79 -13.75 -7.04
C ILE A 175 6.85 -12.92 -7.92
N PRO A 176 6.32 -13.48 -9.03
CA PRO A 176 5.46 -12.72 -9.94
C PRO A 176 4.11 -12.41 -9.29
N ILE A 177 3.60 -11.22 -9.58
CA ILE A 177 2.27 -10.76 -9.17
C ILE A 177 1.34 -10.90 -10.39
N PRO A 178 0.19 -11.59 -10.27
CA PRO A 178 -0.76 -11.70 -11.38
C PRO A 178 -1.19 -10.33 -11.92
N PRO A 179 -1.34 -10.17 -13.25
CA PRO A 179 -1.31 -11.22 -14.28
C PRO A 179 0.08 -11.53 -14.84
N HIS A 180 1.16 -10.98 -14.27
CA HIS A 180 2.51 -11.16 -14.79
C HIS A 180 3.05 -12.58 -14.49
N ALA A 181 3.94 -13.06 -15.36
CA ALA A 181 4.63 -14.34 -15.23
C ALA A 181 6.15 -14.15 -15.46
N LEU A 182 6.96 -15.13 -15.05
CA LEU A 182 8.40 -15.15 -15.30
C LEU A 182 8.74 -16.08 -16.48
N PRO A 183 9.74 -15.75 -17.31
CA PRO A 183 10.52 -14.51 -17.31
C PRO A 183 9.66 -13.30 -17.69
N LEU A 184 9.97 -12.13 -17.12
CA LEU A 184 9.28 -10.90 -17.51
C LEU A 184 9.60 -10.57 -18.98
N PRO A 185 8.64 -10.02 -19.75
CA PRO A 185 8.92 -9.57 -21.10
C PRO A 185 10.03 -8.52 -21.09
N GLU A 186 10.84 -8.52 -22.15
CA GLU A 186 11.87 -7.50 -22.33
C GLU A 186 11.22 -6.11 -22.30
N PRO A 187 11.68 -5.21 -21.42
CA PRO A 187 11.08 -3.89 -21.32
C PRO A 187 11.30 -3.10 -22.60
N LEU A 188 10.27 -2.39 -23.05
CA LEU A 188 10.42 -1.47 -24.16
C LEU A 188 11.36 -0.31 -23.75
N PRO A 189 12.05 0.32 -24.73
CA PRO A 189 12.73 1.58 -24.50
C PRO A 189 11.76 2.57 -23.85
N TYR A 190 12.27 3.33 -22.87
CA TYR A 190 11.49 4.35 -22.13
C TYR A 190 10.36 3.82 -21.23
N THR A 191 10.13 2.50 -21.12
CA THR A 191 9.23 1.97 -20.10
C THR A 191 9.74 2.35 -18.72
N ARG A 192 8.89 2.98 -17.91
CA ARG A 192 9.20 3.36 -16.53
C ARG A 192 8.60 2.36 -15.56
N ARG A 193 9.36 2.01 -14.54
CA ARG A 193 8.93 1.18 -13.42
C ARG A 193 9.27 1.89 -12.11
N SER A 194 8.73 1.40 -11.00
CA SER A 194 9.11 1.93 -9.70
C SER A 194 9.20 0.86 -8.62
N TRP A 195 10.23 0.93 -7.79
CA TRP A 195 10.25 0.21 -6.52
C TRP A 195 9.44 0.95 -5.47
N VAL A 196 8.62 0.22 -4.71
CA VAL A 196 7.89 0.74 -3.54
C VAL A 196 8.59 0.27 -2.28
N ILE A 197 8.98 1.24 -1.46
CA ILE A 197 9.56 1.01 -0.13
C ILE A 197 8.52 1.42 0.91
N PRO A 198 8.00 0.48 1.71
CA PRO A 198 7.02 0.81 2.76
C PRO A 198 7.72 1.56 3.88
N VAL A 199 7.08 2.64 4.34
CA VAL A 199 7.50 3.44 5.50
C VAL A 199 6.61 3.13 6.70
N ARG A 200 5.29 3.06 6.48
CA ARG A 200 4.32 2.67 7.51
C ARG A 200 3.14 1.91 6.89
N GLY A 201 2.79 0.77 7.48
CA GLY A 201 1.70 -0.12 7.11
C GLY A 201 2.15 -1.32 6.27
N THR A 202 1.16 -2.03 5.70
CA THR A 202 1.37 -3.27 4.94
C THR A 202 0.95 -3.05 3.50
N LEU A 203 1.84 -3.34 2.56
CA LEU A 203 1.53 -3.25 1.13
C LEU A 203 0.47 -4.28 0.72
N PRO A 204 -0.35 -4.01 -0.32
CA PRO A 204 -1.46 -4.88 -0.72
C PRO A 204 -1.06 -6.25 -1.28
N TRP A 205 0.24 -6.58 -1.34
CA TRP A 205 0.75 -7.84 -1.87
C TRP A 205 1.28 -8.71 -0.75
N TRP A 206 0.74 -9.93 -0.62
CA TRP A 206 0.94 -10.87 0.49
C TRP A 206 2.40 -11.21 0.87
N HIS A 207 3.35 -11.02 -0.04
CA HIS A 207 4.76 -11.26 0.20
C HIS A 207 5.59 -10.03 0.51
N ALA A 208 5.00 -8.84 0.36
CA ALA A 208 5.71 -7.61 0.60
C ALA A 208 5.91 -7.41 2.11
N THR A 209 7.11 -6.97 2.49
CA THR A 209 7.42 -6.65 3.88
C THR A 209 6.58 -5.46 4.33
N SER A 210 6.03 -5.48 5.55
CA SER A 210 5.38 -4.33 6.17
C SER A 210 6.41 -3.37 6.78
N ALA A 211 5.99 -2.19 7.20
CA ALA A 211 6.87 -1.26 7.89
C ALA A 211 6.15 -0.50 9.01
N VAL A 212 6.91 -0.09 10.02
CA VAL A 212 6.46 0.76 11.12
C VAL A 212 7.49 1.83 11.41
N VAL A 213 7.07 2.92 12.06
CA VAL A 213 7.96 4.00 12.51
C VAL A 213 7.88 4.08 14.03
N LEU A 214 9.03 4.09 14.70
CA LEU A 214 9.14 4.27 16.14
C LEU A 214 9.05 5.76 16.52
N LEU A 215 8.39 6.04 17.64
CA LEU A 215 8.28 7.39 18.20
C LEU A 215 9.57 7.83 18.92
N ASP A 216 10.33 6.88 19.48
CA ASP A 216 11.53 7.18 20.24
C ASP A 216 12.69 7.57 19.30
N PRO A 217 13.21 8.81 19.38
CA PRO A 217 14.32 9.25 18.54
C PRO A 217 15.64 8.56 18.87
N ASN A 218 15.78 7.96 20.06
CA ASN A 218 16.99 7.26 20.48
C ASN A 218 16.96 5.77 20.18
N ALA A 219 15.79 5.23 19.77
CA ALA A 219 15.72 3.85 19.35
C ALA A 219 16.55 3.64 18.08
N LEU A 220 17.14 2.45 17.95
CA LEU A 220 17.79 2.03 16.72
C LEU A 220 16.73 1.47 15.77
N PRO A 221 16.85 1.73 14.46
CA PRO A 221 15.98 1.06 13.50
C PRO A 221 16.35 -0.42 13.40
N GLU A 222 15.40 -1.28 13.06
CA GLU A 222 15.60 -2.73 13.00
C GLU A 222 15.29 -3.26 11.60
N PRO A 223 16.18 -4.07 11.01
CA PRO A 223 15.88 -4.75 9.76
C PRO A 223 14.84 -5.85 9.99
N PRO A 224 14.07 -6.23 8.96
CA PRO A 224 13.09 -7.30 9.10
C PRO A 224 13.83 -8.63 9.35
N ASP A 225 13.38 -9.39 10.34
CA ASP A 225 13.93 -10.72 10.65
C ASP A 225 13.69 -11.67 9.45
N PRO A 226 14.76 -12.32 8.95
CA PRO A 226 14.67 -13.21 7.81
C PRO A 226 13.71 -14.39 8.00
N ASN A 227 13.50 -14.85 9.24
CA ASN A 227 12.72 -16.05 9.56
C ASN A 227 11.23 -15.78 9.73
N THR A 228 10.89 -14.64 10.32
CA THR A 228 9.51 -14.28 10.67
C THR A 228 8.84 -13.42 9.59
N HIS A 229 9.61 -12.96 8.58
CA HIS A 229 9.15 -11.99 7.59
C HIS A 229 8.59 -10.72 8.24
N GLU A 230 9.29 -10.28 9.28
CA GLU A 230 8.93 -9.13 10.10
C GLU A 230 8.91 -7.81 9.34
N GLU A 231 8.39 -6.80 10.02
CA GLU A 231 8.29 -5.42 9.57
C GLU A 231 9.64 -4.72 9.52
N ILE A 232 9.82 -3.78 8.58
CA ILE A 232 10.92 -2.81 8.68
C ILE A 232 10.58 -1.83 9.79
N VAL A 233 11.46 -1.72 10.79
CA VAL A 233 11.29 -0.78 11.89
C VAL A 233 12.12 0.46 11.62
N TRP A 234 11.46 1.53 11.20
CA TRP A 234 12.08 2.82 10.93
C TRP A 234 12.16 3.68 12.19
N THR A 235 13.14 4.58 12.19
CA THR A 235 13.17 5.75 13.06
C THR A 235 13.15 7.00 12.17
N THR A 236 12.73 8.14 12.71
CA THR A 236 12.69 9.41 11.96
C THR A 236 14.07 9.77 11.39
N GLY A 237 15.14 9.56 12.17
CA GLY A 237 16.51 9.80 11.73
C GLY A 237 16.95 8.85 10.59
N ALA A 238 16.61 7.56 10.68
CA ALA A 238 16.91 6.59 9.64
C ALA A 238 16.16 6.90 8.33
N LEU A 239 14.90 7.31 8.43
CA LEU A 239 14.08 7.67 7.28
C LEU A 239 14.61 8.94 6.58
N ALA A 240 14.98 9.98 7.33
CA ALA A 240 15.58 11.19 6.79
C ALA A 240 16.95 10.93 6.13
N SER A 241 17.77 10.07 6.74
CA SER A 241 19.06 9.63 6.20
C SER A 241 18.87 8.83 4.90
N PHE A 242 17.90 7.91 4.88
CA PHE A 242 17.56 7.15 3.68
C PHE A 242 17.09 8.05 2.53
N TRP A 243 16.24 9.03 2.81
CA TRP A 243 15.83 10.02 1.80
C TRP A 243 17.01 10.82 1.25
N SER A 244 17.93 11.23 2.11
CA SER A 244 19.15 11.94 1.71
C SER A 244 20.03 11.08 0.81
N PHE A 245 20.15 9.78 1.11
CA PHE A 245 20.81 8.82 0.23
C PHE A 245 20.13 8.71 -1.13
N LEU A 246 18.79 8.59 -1.18
CA LEU A 246 18.04 8.53 -2.44
C LEU A 246 18.26 9.77 -3.31
N ARG A 247 18.27 10.95 -2.68
CA ARG A 247 18.60 12.21 -3.38
C ARG A 247 20.03 12.18 -3.91
N LEU A 248 21.00 11.77 -3.11
CA LEU A 248 22.41 11.69 -3.51
C LEU A 248 22.61 10.78 -4.73
N ILE A 249 21.99 9.60 -4.76
CA ILE A 249 22.12 8.67 -5.90
C ILE A 249 21.42 9.19 -7.16
N ARG A 250 20.33 9.95 -7.01
CA ARG A 250 19.64 10.63 -8.11
C ARG A 250 20.51 11.74 -8.68
N ASP A 251 21.03 12.62 -7.83
CA ASP A 251 21.80 13.78 -8.24
C ASP A 251 23.14 13.37 -8.90
N LYS A 252 23.73 12.26 -8.46
CA LYS A 252 24.90 11.65 -9.09
C LYS A 252 24.59 10.81 -10.35
N ASN A 253 23.31 10.60 -10.67
CA ASN A 253 22.86 9.76 -11.77
C ASN A 253 23.44 8.33 -11.73
N THR A 254 23.63 7.79 -10.52
CA THR A 254 24.33 6.52 -10.29
C THR A 254 23.52 5.32 -10.81
N GLY A 255 22.18 5.38 -10.68
CA GLY A 255 21.26 4.34 -11.15
C GLY A 255 20.60 4.63 -12.50
N GLY A 256 21.12 5.61 -13.27
CA GLY A 256 20.43 6.20 -14.41
C GLY A 256 19.34 7.18 -13.99
N SER A 257 18.37 7.44 -14.88
CA SER A 257 17.31 8.42 -14.67
C SER A 257 16.37 8.03 -13.51
N LEU A 258 16.62 8.59 -12.31
CA LEU A 258 15.83 8.33 -11.11
C LEU A 258 14.84 9.46 -10.81
N GLY A 259 13.58 9.11 -10.57
CA GLY A 259 12.58 9.97 -9.92
C GLY A 259 12.26 9.45 -8.52
N LEU A 260 11.89 10.33 -7.61
CA LEU A 260 11.57 9.99 -6.22
C LEU A 260 10.21 10.59 -5.86
N SER A 261 9.40 9.87 -5.11
CA SER A 261 8.24 10.44 -4.45
C SER A 261 8.05 9.83 -3.07
N PHE A 262 7.83 10.66 -2.05
CA PHE A 262 7.33 10.23 -0.76
C PHE A 262 5.83 10.52 -0.67
N ASN A 263 5.04 9.47 -0.48
CA ASN A 263 3.60 9.58 -0.29
C ASN A 263 3.28 9.40 1.18
N VAL A 264 2.60 10.38 1.76
CA VAL A 264 2.11 10.33 3.13
C VAL A 264 0.62 10.01 3.06
N ALA A 265 0.21 8.91 3.67
CA ALA A 265 -1.17 8.53 3.79
C ALA A 265 -1.97 9.68 4.40
N HIS A 266 -3.08 10.02 3.74
CA HIS A 266 -4.07 10.86 4.37
C HIS A 266 -4.70 10.03 5.48
N HIS A 267 -4.22 10.25 6.71
CA HIS A 267 -4.98 9.85 7.88
C HIS A 267 -6.28 10.62 7.78
N VAL A 268 -7.35 9.91 7.39
CA VAL A 268 -8.69 10.36 7.69
C VAL A 268 -8.64 10.44 9.21
N SER A 269 -8.45 11.64 9.75
CA SER A 269 -8.56 11.84 11.18
C SER A 269 -9.92 11.26 11.48
N SER A 270 -9.95 10.08 12.12
CA SER A 270 -11.16 9.52 12.66
C SER A 270 -11.59 10.58 13.65
N SER A 271 -12.40 11.52 13.16
CA SER A 271 -12.97 12.60 13.92
C SER A 271 -13.92 11.90 14.85
N ASN A 272 -13.36 11.43 15.96
CA ASN A 272 -14.11 10.89 17.06
C ASN A 272 -15.15 11.96 17.42
N ASN A 273 -16.42 11.58 17.38
CA ASN A 273 -17.55 12.27 18.00
C ASN A 273 -18.22 13.48 17.33
N SER A 274 -18.24 13.59 16.00
CA SER A 274 -19.50 14.07 15.41
C SER A 274 -20.43 12.87 15.32
N GLN A 275 -21.16 12.57 16.42
CA GLN A 275 -22.42 11.85 16.28
C GLN A 275 -23.17 12.50 15.11
N PRO A 276 -23.73 11.72 14.18
CA PRO A 276 -24.62 12.31 13.19
C PRO A 276 -25.73 13.02 13.98
N SER A 277 -25.68 14.35 14.02
CA SER A 277 -26.80 15.16 14.42
C SER A 277 -27.88 14.83 13.42
N TYR A 278 -28.78 13.94 13.84
CA TYR A 278 -30.06 13.70 13.22
C TYR A 278 -30.80 15.04 13.26
N THR A 279 -30.60 15.87 12.24
CA THR A 279 -31.62 16.86 11.89
C THR A 279 -32.85 16.06 11.52
N GLU A 280 -33.79 16.00 12.46
CA GLU A 280 -35.17 15.56 12.28
C GLU A 280 -35.78 16.36 11.12
N LEU A 281 -35.68 15.82 9.90
CA LEU A 281 -36.66 16.10 8.86
C LEU A 281 -37.70 14.99 8.96
N SER A 282 -38.79 15.33 9.64
CA SER A 282 -40.02 14.56 9.67
C SER A 282 -40.42 14.16 8.25
N GLY A 283 -40.40 12.85 7.98
CA GLY A 283 -40.71 12.31 6.67
C GLY A 283 -40.69 10.78 6.67
N MET A 284 -41.69 10.19 7.32
CA MET A 284 -42.19 8.82 7.15
C MET A 284 -41.19 7.71 6.74
N GLY A 285 -40.76 6.93 7.72
CA GLY A 285 -40.91 5.47 7.65
C GLY A 285 -39.86 4.63 6.92
N ALA A 286 -38.60 4.66 7.36
CA ALA A 286 -37.71 3.50 7.27
C ALA A 286 -36.56 3.64 8.28
N GLN A 287 -36.66 2.98 9.44
CA GLN A 287 -35.59 2.93 10.43
C GLN A 287 -34.38 2.13 9.90
N PRO A 288 -33.16 2.69 9.90
CA PRO A 288 -31.94 1.90 9.80
C PRO A 288 -31.65 1.28 11.19
N GLN A 289 -31.71 -0.05 11.28
CA GLN A 289 -31.33 -0.78 12.48
C GLN A 289 -29.80 -0.84 12.61
N PRO A 290 -29.22 -0.52 13.78
CA PRO A 290 -27.79 -0.68 14.02
C PRO A 290 -27.40 -2.17 14.04
N PHE A 291 -26.38 -2.52 13.26
CA PHE A 291 -25.77 -3.84 13.29
C PHE A 291 -25.05 -4.05 14.63
N TYR A 292 -25.72 -4.67 15.58
CA TYR A 292 -25.05 -5.32 16.71
C TYR A 292 -24.48 -6.65 16.24
N THR A 293 -23.16 -6.72 16.04
CA THR A 293 -22.44 -7.99 15.99
C THR A 293 -22.51 -8.63 17.37
N GLN A 294 -23.35 -9.65 17.52
CA GLN A 294 -23.31 -10.55 18.67
C GLN A 294 -21.96 -11.28 18.66
N ASP A 295 -21.14 -10.99 19.66
CA ASP A 295 -19.97 -11.78 20.04
C ASP A 295 -20.45 -13.14 20.57
N THR A 296 -20.54 -14.12 19.68
CA THR A 296 -20.66 -15.53 20.07
C THR A 296 -19.29 -16.02 20.50
N GLY A 297 -19.09 -16.15 21.81
CA GLY A 297 -17.88 -16.69 22.42
C GLY A 297 -17.55 -18.09 21.87
N GLY A 298 -16.54 -18.15 21.01
CA GLY A 298 -15.94 -19.37 20.49
C GLY A 298 -14.43 -19.19 20.49
N ALA A 299 -13.77 -19.76 21.50
CA ALA A 299 -12.33 -19.79 21.59
C ALA A 299 -11.72 -20.58 20.42
N SER A 300 -10.57 -20.09 19.93
CA SER A 300 -9.64 -20.77 19.03
C SER A 300 -9.99 -20.80 17.54
N SER A 301 -9.80 -19.67 16.87
CA SER A 301 -9.23 -19.63 15.51
C SER A 301 -8.71 -18.23 15.19
N VAL A 302 -7.55 -17.87 15.77
CA VAL A 302 -6.85 -16.60 15.48
C VAL A 302 -6.02 -16.68 14.19
N VAL A 303 -6.13 -17.78 13.43
CA VAL A 303 -5.24 -18.04 12.27
C VAL A 303 -5.99 -18.18 10.94
N SER A 304 -7.32 -18.24 10.91
CA SER A 304 -8.07 -18.51 9.67
C SER A 304 -9.03 -17.41 9.21
N SER A 305 -8.97 -16.22 9.80
CA SER A 305 -9.58 -15.01 9.23
C SER A 305 -8.65 -14.32 8.21
N VAL A 306 -7.97 -15.12 7.36
CA VAL A 306 -7.43 -14.66 6.06
C VAL A 306 -8.60 -14.49 5.08
N ARG A 307 -9.67 -13.82 5.53
CA ARG A 307 -10.73 -13.31 4.65
C ARG A 307 -10.10 -12.16 3.90
N GLN A 308 -9.96 -12.31 2.58
CA GLN A 308 -9.72 -11.27 1.59
C GLN A 308 -9.65 -9.88 2.22
N LEU A 309 -8.48 -9.53 2.78
CA LEU A 309 -8.23 -8.17 3.18
C LEU A 309 -8.30 -7.42 1.86
N ALA A 310 -9.41 -6.70 1.66
CA ALA A 310 -9.58 -5.84 0.52
C ALA A 310 -8.29 -5.03 0.40
N ALA A 311 -7.55 -5.28 -0.67
CA ALA A 311 -6.18 -4.81 -0.83
C ALA A 311 -6.15 -3.32 -0.50
N THR A 312 -5.51 -2.98 0.63
CA THR A 312 -5.49 -1.59 1.10
C THR A 312 -4.84 -0.75 0.00
N PRO A 313 -5.53 0.26 -0.55
CA PRO A 313 -4.97 1.03 -1.65
C PRO A 313 -3.67 1.69 -1.20
N LEU A 314 -2.69 1.81 -2.12
CA LEU A 314 -1.40 2.44 -1.81
C LEU A 314 -1.55 3.86 -1.26
N THR A 315 -2.66 4.55 -1.52
CA THR A 315 -2.96 5.89 -1.01
C THR A 315 -3.16 5.95 0.51
N PHE A 316 -3.41 4.81 1.17
CA PHE A 316 -3.59 4.71 2.61
C PHE A 316 -2.31 4.27 3.35
N LEU A 317 -1.18 4.18 2.65
CA LEU A 317 0.09 3.71 3.19
C LEU A 317 1.16 4.78 3.00
N ASP A 318 1.97 5.00 4.03
CA ASP A 318 3.15 5.84 3.87
C ASP A 318 4.22 5.03 3.15
N HIS A 319 4.67 5.53 2.00
CA HIS A 319 5.64 4.82 1.18
C HIS A 319 6.49 5.75 0.34
N ILE A 320 7.67 5.28 -0.02
CA ILE A 320 8.56 5.93 -0.98
C ILE A 320 8.49 5.15 -2.30
N LYS A 321 8.30 5.86 -3.42
CA LYS A 321 8.51 5.31 -4.76
C LYS A 321 9.82 5.81 -5.35
N VAL A 322 10.59 4.88 -5.91
CA VAL A 322 11.80 5.16 -6.67
C VAL A 322 11.54 4.79 -8.13
N TYR A 323 11.26 5.79 -8.95
CA TYR A 323 11.00 5.64 -10.38
C TYR A 323 12.31 5.50 -11.15
N HIS A 324 12.36 4.57 -12.09
CA HIS A 324 13.53 4.32 -12.93
C HIS A 324 13.13 3.75 -14.29
N ASP A 325 14.07 3.72 -15.23
CA ASP A 325 13.89 2.98 -16.49
C ASP A 325 13.79 1.48 -16.19
N ALA A 326 12.90 0.78 -16.90
CA ALA A 326 12.62 -0.62 -16.64
C ALA A 326 13.85 -1.53 -16.83
N VAL A 327 14.76 -1.18 -17.74
CA VAL A 327 16.05 -1.87 -17.95
C VAL A 327 16.98 -1.81 -16.73
N ASN A 328 16.80 -0.81 -15.85
CA ASN A 328 17.62 -0.60 -14.67
C ASN A 328 17.00 -1.17 -13.38
N SER A 329 15.86 -1.89 -13.46
CA SER A 329 15.08 -2.30 -12.29
C SER A 329 15.91 -3.08 -11.26
N MET A 330 16.70 -4.04 -11.72
CA MET A 330 17.46 -4.92 -10.83
C MET A 330 18.71 -4.24 -10.29
N GLN A 331 19.31 -3.32 -11.05
CA GLN A 331 20.45 -2.52 -10.61
C GLN A 331 20.04 -1.52 -9.53
N VAL A 332 18.90 -0.85 -9.73
CA VAL A 332 18.32 0.03 -8.70
C VAL A 332 18.00 -0.76 -7.44
N ARG A 333 17.45 -1.97 -7.56
CA ARG A 333 17.22 -2.83 -6.39
C ARG A 333 18.52 -3.15 -5.63
N ASN A 334 19.60 -3.45 -6.35
CA ASN A 334 20.90 -3.72 -5.73
C ASN A 334 21.47 -2.48 -5.02
N LEU A 335 21.26 -1.29 -5.58
CA LEU A 335 21.65 -0.03 -4.96
C LEU A 335 20.87 0.26 -3.66
N LEU A 336 19.56 -0.04 -3.65
CA LEU A 336 18.73 0.08 -2.45
C LEU A 336 19.17 -0.91 -1.36
N ASP A 337 19.49 -2.15 -1.74
CA ASP A 337 20.00 -3.19 -0.83
C ASP A 337 21.36 -2.83 -0.20
N ALA A 338 22.20 -2.08 -0.93
CA ALA A 338 23.51 -1.67 -0.47
C ALA A 338 23.49 -0.58 0.61
N TRP A 339 22.37 0.14 0.77
CA TRP A 339 22.25 1.20 1.75
C TRP A 339 22.30 0.67 3.20
N ALA A 340 22.93 1.44 4.07
CA ALA A 340 22.98 1.20 5.50
C ALA A 340 22.79 2.50 6.27
N PHE A 341 22.07 2.44 7.39
CA PHE A 341 22.02 3.50 8.38
C PHE A 341 23.21 3.36 9.33
N GLU A 342 23.91 4.45 9.61
CA GLU A 342 25.06 4.46 10.52
C GLU A 342 24.65 5.06 11.87
N ALA A 343 24.78 4.29 12.95
CA ALA A 343 24.46 4.72 14.30
C ALA A 343 25.51 4.17 15.28
N GLY A 344 26.23 5.07 15.97
CA GLY A 344 27.22 4.65 16.98
C GLY A 344 28.40 3.82 16.43
N GLY A 345 28.67 3.89 15.12
CA GLY A 345 29.69 3.07 14.44
C GLY A 345 29.14 1.79 13.80
N ASP A 346 27.91 1.39 14.14
CA ASP A 346 27.25 0.22 13.56
C ASP A 346 26.54 0.58 12.26
N LYS A 347 26.55 -0.37 11.31
CA LYS A 347 25.88 -0.25 10.01
C LYS A 347 24.66 -1.16 9.94
N ILE A 348 23.47 -0.56 10.00
CA ILE A 348 22.19 -1.27 9.99
C ILE A 348 21.59 -1.25 8.57
N ARG A 349 21.42 -2.42 7.96
CA ARG A 349 20.91 -2.55 6.58
C ARG A 349 19.42 -2.91 6.54
N LEU A 350 18.56 -1.91 6.71
CA LEU A 350 17.10 -2.09 6.80
C LEU A 350 16.47 -2.73 5.56
N ILE A 351 17.02 -2.43 4.37
CA ILE A 351 16.43 -2.86 3.10
C ILE A 351 16.96 -4.22 2.62
N LYS A 352 18.08 -4.73 3.17
CA LYS A 352 18.78 -5.91 2.67
C LYS A 352 17.92 -7.19 2.66
N THR A 353 17.11 -7.38 3.69
CA THR A 353 16.22 -8.55 3.85
C THR A 353 14.77 -8.25 3.53
N SER A 354 14.46 -7.00 3.19
CA SER A 354 13.09 -6.57 2.91
C SER A 354 12.58 -7.08 1.56
N ARG A 355 11.29 -7.43 1.52
CA ARG A 355 10.59 -7.80 0.29
C ARG A 355 9.88 -6.58 -0.29
N LEU A 356 10.48 -5.96 -1.31
CA LEU A 356 9.94 -4.77 -1.97
C LEU A 356 9.16 -5.15 -3.23
N VAL A 357 8.26 -4.26 -3.64
CA VAL A 357 7.40 -4.49 -4.81
C VAL A 357 7.84 -3.62 -5.98
N LEU A 358 8.01 -4.23 -7.14
CA LEU A 358 8.23 -3.53 -8.41
C LEU A 358 6.87 -3.26 -9.05
N LEU A 359 6.61 -2.01 -9.41
CA LEU A 359 5.41 -1.60 -10.13
C LEU A 359 5.67 -1.29 -11.60
N ASP A 360 4.65 -1.47 -12.43
CA ASP A 360 4.58 -0.97 -13.81
C ASP A 360 4.26 0.53 -13.85
N GLU A 361 4.18 1.08 -15.06
CA GLU A 361 3.83 2.49 -15.30
C GLU A 361 2.41 2.86 -14.85
N ARG A 362 1.54 1.87 -14.61
CA ARG A 362 0.17 2.03 -14.11
C ARG A 362 0.06 1.77 -12.61
N SER A 363 1.20 1.70 -11.90
CA SER A 363 1.27 1.38 -10.47
C SER A 363 0.68 0.00 -10.10
N LYS A 364 0.67 -0.97 -11.02
CA LYS A 364 0.33 -2.37 -10.74
C LYS A 364 1.58 -3.15 -10.37
N GLY A 365 1.45 -4.04 -9.39
CA GLY A 365 2.55 -4.91 -8.98
C GLY A 365 2.95 -5.88 -10.07
N ILE A 366 4.26 -5.97 -10.34
CA ILE A 366 4.85 -6.90 -11.31
C ILE A 366 5.52 -8.09 -10.57
N ILE A 367 6.43 -7.78 -9.64
CA ILE A 367 7.17 -8.78 -8.85
C ILE A 367 7.40 -8.30 -7.43
N VAL A 368 7.57 -9.24 -6.51
CA VAL A 368 8.13 -9.03 -5.17
C VAL A 368 9.55 -9.62 -5.12
N LEU A 369 10.50 -8.87 -4.55
CA LEU A 369 11.91 -9.27 -4.38
C LEU A 369 12.43 -9.07 -2.97
#